data_AF-A0A953B057-F1
#
_entry.id   AF-A0A953B057-F1
#
_cell.length_a   1.000
_cell.length_b   1.000
_cell.length_c   1.000
_cell.angle_alpha   90.00
_cell.angle_beta   90.00
_cell.angle_gamma   90.00
#
_symmetry.space_group_name_H-M   'P 1'
#
loop_
_entity.id
_entity.type
_entity.pdbx_description
1 polymer ?
#
loop_
_entity_poly.entity_id
_entity_poly.type
_entity_poly.pdbx_seq_one_letter_code
_entity_poly.pdbx_strand_id
1 'polypeptide(L)' 'SQADRKPCKFKLGKTILGREIPKEQAQKLLAAGRTDLLEGFISKRGRPFSACLKLEDGKVTFEFPEKKEQAEEPRRGD' A
#
# COMPACT_ATOMS: atom_id res chain seq x y z
N SER A 1 -29.37 16.84 16.30
CA SER A 1 -28.06 16.95 15.61
C SER A 1 -27.08 16.00 16.25
N GLN A 2 -26.79 14.85 15.64
CA GLN A 2 -25.55 14.13 15.93
C GLN A 2 -25.35 12.97 14.95
N ALA A 3 -24.13 12.91 14.45
CA ALA A 3 -23.47 11.73 13.92
C ALA A 3 -23.93 11.27 12.53
N ASP A 4 -23.50 12.04 11.52
CA ASP A 4 -22.97 11.45 10.29
C ASP A 4 -21.79 10.53 10.68
N ARG A 5 -22.10 9.36 11.25
CA ARG A 5 -21.16 8.25 11.36
C ARG A 5 -20.97 7.79 9.93
N LYS A 6 -20.14 8.50 9.14
CA LYS A 6 -19.57 7.91 7.94
C LYS A 6 -18.93 6.61 8.44
N PRO A 7 -19.49 5.42 8.13
CA PRO A 7 -18.79 4.20 8.49
C PRO A 7 -17.43 4.37 7.85
N CYS A 8 -16.35 4.32 8.65
CA CYS A 8 -15.01 4.33 8.12
C CYS A 8 -14.92 3.12 7.18
N LYS A 9 -15.21 3.32 5.88
CA LYS A 9 -15.18 2.30 4.83
C LYS A 9 -13.74 1.86 4.53
N PHE A 10 -12.78 2.52 5.18
CA PHE A 10 -11.38 2.16 5.24
C PHE A 10 -11.19 0.80 5.94
N LYS A 11 -11.11 -0.26 5.13
CA LYS A 11 -10.67 -1.58 5.56
C LYS A 11 -9.20 -1.74 5.22
N LEU A 12 -8.32 -1.12 6.00
CA LEU A 12 -6.90 -1.46 5.98
C LEU A 12 -6.69 -2.63 6.93
N GLY A 13 -6.38 -3.80 6.40
CA GLY A 13 -5.84 -4.87 7.24
C GLY A 13 -4.55 -4.37 7.89
N LYS A 14 -4.30 -4.75 9.15
CA LYS A 14 -3.00 -4.49 9.81
C LYS A 14 -1.82 -4.95 8.94
N THR A 15 -2.08 -5.97 8.12
CA THR A 15 -1.18 -6.52 7.12
C THR A 15 -1.83 -6.40 5.74
N ILE A 16 -1.12 -5.81 4.77
CA ILE A 16 -1.55 -5.69 3.38
C ILE A 16 -0.56 -6.47 2.53
N LEU A 17 -1.03 -7.48 1.78
CA LEU A 17 -0.17 -8.30 0.93
C LEU A 17 1.09 -8.78 1.68
N GLY A 18 0.93 -9.31 2.89
CA GLY A 18 2.05 -9.82 3.70
C GLY A 18 2.94 -8.77 4.38
N ARG A 19 2.77 -7.46 4.12
CA ARG A 19 3.51 -6.37 4.78
C ARG A 19 2.67 -5.73 5.89
N GLU A 20 3.25 -5.55 7.07
CA GLU A 20 2.67 -4.71 8.12
C GLU A 20 2.86 -3.23 7.78
N ILE A 21 1.78 -2.45 7.79
CA ILE A 21 1.85 -1.02 7.50
C ILE A 21 2.15 -0.27 8.81
N PRO A 22 3.28 0.46 8.91
CA PRO A 22 3.56 1.24 10.09
C PRO A 22 2.52 2.34 10.28
N LYS A 23 2.26 2.70 11.54
CA LYS A 23 1.25 3.71 11.89
C LYS A 23 1.48 5.05 11.18
N GLU A 24 2.74 5.44 10.99
CA GLU A 24 3.11 6.68 10.30
C GLU A 24 2.61 6.69 8.85
N GLN A 25 2.75 5.56 8.14
CA GLN A 25 2.27 5.44 6.75
C GLN A 25 0.74 5.36 6.71
N ALA A 26 0.10 4.66 7.65
CA ALA A 26 -1.36 4.66 7.75
C ALA A 26 -1.92 6.07 8.03
N GLN A 27 -1.25 6.86 8.88
CA GLN A 27 -1.61 8.25 9.11
C GLN A 27 -1.44 9.09 7.85
N LYS A 28 -0.34 8.95 7.11
CA LYS A 28 -0.15 9.63 5.82
C LYS A 28 -1.23 9.26 4.81
N LEU A 29 -1.61 7.98 4.72
CA LEU A 29 -2.69 7.52 3.84
C LEU A 29 -4.02 8.21 4.16
N LEU A 30 -4.33 8.37 5.45
CA LEU A 30 -5.57 9.02 5.90
C LEU A 30 -5.52 10.55 5.76
N ALA A 31 -4.35 11.16 5.97
CA ALA A 31 -4.16 12.61 5.92
C ALA A 31 -3.99 13.14 4.48
N ALA A 32 -3.15 12.48 3.68
CA ALA A 32 -2.81 12.89 2.31
C ALA A 32 -3.58 12.11 1.24
N GLY A 33 -4.29 11.03 1.61
CA GLY A 33 -4.92 10.13 0.64
C GLY A 33 -3.94 9.21 -0.08
N ARG A 34 -2.65 9.26 0.25
CA ARG A 34 -1.60 8.41 -0.32
C ARG A 34 -0.43 8.22 0.65
N THR A 35 0.30 7.13 0.48
CA THR A 35 1.53 6.81 1.21
C THR A 35 2.76 7.00 0.33
N ASP A 36 3.93 6.96 0.96
CA ASP A 36 5.20 6.89 0.25
C ASP A 36 5.40 5.52 -0.42
N LEU A 37 6.50 5.39 -1.16
CA LEU A 37 6.91 4.10 -1.73
C LEU A 37 7.14 3.09 -0.60
N LEU A 38 6.23 2.13 -0.50
CA LEU A 38 6.31 1.02 0.41
C LEU A 38 6.86 -0.18 -0.36
N GLU A 39 8.02 -0.67 0.07
CA GLU A 39 8.63 -1.88 -0.48
C GLU A 39 8.11 -3.15 0.22
N GLY A 40 8.46 -4.34 -0.29
CA GLY A 40 8.19 -5.61 0.39
C GLY A 40 6.72 -6.03 0.48
N PHE A 41 5.85 -5.54 -0.41
CA PHE A 41 4.54 -6.15 -0.60
C PHE A 41 4.67 -7.49 -1.30
N ILE A 42 3.99 -8.52 -0.82
CA ILE A 42 4.00 -9.85 -1.41
C ILE A 42 2.85 -9.96 -2.41
N SER A 43 3.19 -10.02 -3.69
CA SER A 43 2.21 -10.25 -4.76
C SER A 43 1.51 -11.60 -4.61
N LYS A 44 0.41 -11.82 -5.35
CA LYS A 44 -0.23 -13.14 -5.43
C LYS A 44 0.72 -14.27 -5.85
N ARG A 45 1.85 -13.94 -6.50
CA ARG A 45 2.90 -14.89 -6.90
C ARG A 45 3.98 -15.09 -5.83
N GLY A 46 3.83 -14.50 -4.64
CA GLY A 46 4.80 -14.62 -3.55
C GLY A 46 6.04 -13.73 -3.71
N ARG A 47 6.10 -12.86 -4.73
CA ARG A 47 7.25 -11.98 -4.96
C ARG A 47 7.10 -10.64 -4.24
N PRO A 48 8.13 -10.16 -3.52
CA PRO A 48 8.14 -8.84 -2.93
C PRO A 48 8.18 -7.77 -4.04
N PHE A 49 7.40 -6.70 -3.89
CA PHE A 49 7.37 -5.57 -4.80
C PHE A 49 7.17 -4.26 -4.02
N SER A 50 7.51 -3.16 -4.69
CA SER A 50 7.39 -1.81 -4.14
C SER A 50 6.27 -1.05 -4.83
N ALA A 51 5.40 -0.41 -4.04
CA ALA A 51 4.27 0.37 -4.53
C ALA A 51 3.88 1.44 -3.51
N CYS A 52 3.17 2.48 -3.94
CA CYS A 52 2.52 3.43 -3.04
C CYS A 52 1.08 2.96 -2.80
N LEU A 53 0.58 3.07 -1.57
CA LEU A 53 -0.85 2.94 -1.29
C LEU A 53 -1.55 4.27 -1.53
N LYS A 54 -2.71 4.23 -2.17
CA LYS A 54 -3.60 5.37 -2.41
C LYS A 54 -4.98 5.05 -1.88
N LEU A 55 -5.66 6.04 -1.32
CA LEU A 55 -7.01 5.92 -0.78
C LEU A 55 -7.99 6.59 -1.73
N GLU A 56 -8.82 5.79 -2.40
CA GLU A 56 -9.81 6.23 -3.37
C GLU A 56 -11.19 5.73 -2.94
N ASP A 57 -12.12 6.65 -2.65
CA ASP A 57 -13.49 6.32 -2.20
C ASP A 57 -13.56 5.33 -1.02
N GLY A 58 -12.57 5.40 -0.12
CA GLY A 58 -12.45 4.49 1.03
C GLY A 58 -11.87 3.11 0.70
N LYS A 59 -11.44 2.88 -0.55
CA LYS A 59 -10.69 1.71 -0.99
C LYS A 59 -9.21 2.04 -1.09
N VAL A 60 -8.37 1.11 -0.66
CA VAL A 60 -6.93 1.24 -0.77
C VAL A 60 -6.50 0.61 -2.09
N THR A 61 -6.00 1.44 -3.00
CA THR A 61 -5.45 1.06 -4.30
C THR A 61 -3.92 1.14 -4.27
N PHE A 62 -3.25 0.38 -5.13
CA PHE A 62 -1.79 0.45 -5.27
C PHE A 62 -1.48 1.35 -6.47
N GLU A 63 -0.69 2.39 -6.24
CA GLU A 63 -0.16 3.29 -7.24
C GLU A 63 1.33 2.97 -7.44
N PHE A 64 1.69 2.48 -8.62
CA PHE A 64 3.06 2.18 -8.99
C PHE A 64 3.64 3.43 -9.66
N PRO A 65 4.68 4.08 -9.11
CA PRO A 65 5.28 5.22 -9.80
C PRO A 65 5.89 4.75 -11.12
N GLU A 66 5.54 5.39 -12.24
CA GLU A 66 6.00 5.05 -13.60
C GLU A 66 7.52 5.23 -13.83
N LYS A 67 8.30 5.53 -12.80
CA LYS A 67 9.75 5.67 -12.90
C LYS A 67 10.44 4.32 -12.74
N LYS A 68 10.73 3.72 -13.91
CA LYS A 68 11.82 2.77 -14.22
C LYS A 68 12.07 1.65 -13.20
N GLU A 69 11.75 0.44 -13.64
CA GLU A 69 12.73 -0.66 -13.64
C GLU A 69 13.46 -0.92 -12.32
N GLN A 70 12.75 -1.52 -11.37
CA GLN A 70 13.37 -2.45 -10.43
C GLN A 70 12.63 -3.78 -10.49
N ALA A 71 12.57 -4.32 -11.70
CA ALA A 71 12.61 -5.75 -11.92
C ALA A 71 14.08 -6.15 -12.10
N GLU A 72 14.91 -5.94 -11.08
CA GLU A 72 16.19 -6.65 -11.00
C GLU A 72 16.02 -7.78 -9.99
N GLU A 73 15.45 -8.89 -10.46
CA GLU A 73 15.94 -10.19 -10.00
C GLU A 73 17.39 -10.28 -10.51
N PRO A 74 18.43 -10.19 -9.68
CA PRO A 74 19.69 -10.78 -10.09
C PRO A 74 19.40 -12.27 -10.21
N ARG A 75 19.45 -12.75 -11.45
CA ARG A 75 19.61 -14.15 -11.79
C ARG A 75 20.64 -14.71 -10.82
N ARG A 76 20.22 -15.56 -9.87
CA ARG A 76 21.18 -16.46 -9.25
C ARG A 76 21.46 -17.53 -10.31
N GLY A 77 22.44 -17.23 -11.15
CA GLY A 77 23.06 -18.18 -12.04
C GLY A 77 23.94 -19.17 -11.27
N ASP A 78 24.19 -20.27 -11.95
CA ASP A 78 25.02 -21.45 -11.62
C ASP A 78 24.52 -22.37 -10.49
#